data_AF-A0A951Q350-F1
#
_entry.id   AF-A0A951Q350-F1
#
_cell.length_a   1.000
_cell.length_b   1.000
_cell.length_c   1.000
_cell.angle_alpha   90.00
_cell.angle_beta   90.00
_cell.angle_gamma   90.00
#
_symmetry.space_group_name_H-M   'P 1'
#
loop_
_entity.id
_entity.type
_entity.pdbx_description
1 polymer ?
#
loop_
_entity_poly.entity_id
_entity_poly.type
_entity_poly.pdbx_seq_one_letter_code
_entity_poly.pdbx_strand_id
1 'polypeptide(L)'
;MNNQQLFSNRVAILATMHQKERVIAPPLEQELDIKVRVTQDFNTDVFGTFTREVKRPGTQIATAKLKAQKALDFTGATLAIASEGSFAPHPSVPYIYSNREIIILLDKENNLEIIGEELSLETNFNHQVVANIQEAYDFAKKVGFPEHGLVVSCQQTANDSSEIIKGITTEKTLLEAVNWALHNSPDDKAYLETDMRALYNPTRMKNIEKATYNLIAKIKSLCPQCSIPGFEITKSIRGLPCGFCAMPTNLVYSVIYQCKKCGFTQEKLFPNGIEFADPGQCIYCNP
;
A
#
# COMPACT_ATOMS: atom_id res chain seq x y z
N MET A 1 27.54 -12.46 -1.84
CA MET A 1 27.32 -11.04 -2.19
C MET A 1 26.52 -10.38 -1.09
N ASN A 2 26.98 -9.25 -0.54
CA ASN A 2 26.21 -8.50 0.47
C ASN A 2 25.15 -7.65 -0.24
N ASN A 3 23.94 -7.50 0.32
CA ASN A 3 22.85 -6.70 -0.30
C ASN A 3 23.27 -5.27 -0.62
N GLN A 4 24.10 -4.69 0.26
CA GLN A 4 24.72 -3.39 0.02
C GLN A 4 25.49 -3.37 -1.31
N GLN A 5 26.20 -4.43 -1.70
CA GLN A 5 26.98 -4.40 -2.94
C GLN A 5 26.11 -4.43 -4.21
N LEU A 6 24.90 -5.00 -4.18
CA LEU A 6 24.08 -5.16 -5.38
C LEU A 6 23.36 -3.86 -5.77
N PHE A 7 23.07 -3.02 -4.79
CA PHE A 7 22.30 -1.80 -4.96
C PHE A 7 23.06 -0.50 -4.62
N SER A 8 24.18 -0.59 -3.90
CA SER A 8 24.98 0.57 -3.50
C SER A 8 25.34 1.44 -4.69
N ASN A 9 25.20 2.75 -4.50
CA ASN A 9 25.46 3.81 -5.47
C ASN A 9 24.63 3.76 -6.77
N ARG A 10 23.70 2.81 -6.91
CA ARG A 10 22.77 2.78 -8.06
C ARG A 10 21.67 3.82 -7.88
N VAL A 11 21.19 4.34 -9.00
CA VAL A 11 20.10 5.31 -9.02
C VAL A 11 18.80 4.57 -9.29
N ALA A 12 17.85 4.60 -8.35
CA ALA A 12 16.50 4.10 -8.54
C ALA A 12 15.55 5.23 -8.94
N ILE A 13 14.80 5.02 -10.00
CA ILE A 13 13.72 5.94 -10.41
C ILE A 13 12.46 5.60 -9.63
N LEU A 14 11.98 6.54 -8.82
CA LEU A 14 10.70 6.40 -8.12
C LEU A 14 9.57 6.97 -8.98
N ALA A 15 8.73 6.07 -9.50
CA ALA A 15 7.53 6.39 -10.26
C ALA A 15 6.41 6.80 -9.31
N THR A 16 6.39 8.08 -8.94
CA THR A 16 5.47 8.60 -7.92
C THR A 16 4.92 9.99 -8.25
N MET A 17 3.69 10.22 -7.80
CA MET A 17 3.13 11.53 -7.54
C MET A 17 2.71 11.62 -6.07
N HIS A 18 2.39 12.83 -5.60
CA HIS A 18 1.88 13.08 -4.24
C HIS A 18 2.90 12.83 -3.12
N GLN A 19 4.16 13.22 -3.33
CA GLN A 19 5.16 13.35 -2.26
C GLN A 19 5.52 12.05 -1.51
N LYS A 20 5.22 10.88 -2.07
CA LYS A 20 5.50 9.57 -1.45
C LYS A 20 7.00 9.32 -1.28
N GLU A 21 7.85 10.01 -2.04
CA GLU A 21 9.30 9.96 -1.89
C GLU A 21 9.76 10.30 -0.47
N ARG A 22 9.01 11.12 0.28
CA ARG A 22 9.33 11.48 1.66
C ARG A 22 9.43 10.30 2.62
N VAL A 23 8.67 9.23 2.35
CA VAL A 23 8.62 8.02 3.19
C VAL A 23 9.20 6.79 2.52
N ILE A 24 9.39 6.83 1.19
CA ILE A 24 9.99 5.73 0.43
C ILE A 24 11.50 5.90 0.32
N ALA A 25 11.99 7.10 0.00
CA ALA A 25 13.41 7.30 -0.27
C ALA A 25 14.29 7.10 0.97
N PRO A 26 14.06 7.78 2.11
CA PRO A 26 15.01 7.72 3.23
C PRO A 26 15.33 6.30 3.73
N PRO A 27 14.33 5.39 3.92
CA PRO A 27 14.62 4.01 4.31
C PRO A 27 15.48 3.26 3.30
N LEU A 28 15.26 3.47 1.99
CA LEU A 28 16.02 2.79 0.94
C LEU A 28 17.45 3.31 0.83
N GLU A 29 17.64 4.62 0.91
CA GLU A 29 18.98 5.22 0.88
C GLU A 29 19.80 4.80 2.10
N GLN A 30 19.18 4.80 3.29
CA GLN A 30 19.84 4.38 4.52
C GLN A 30 20.22 2.89 4.52
N GLU A 31 19.28 2.00 4.13
CA GLU A 31 19.45 0.56 4.35
C GLU A 31 20.12 -0.16 3.18
N LEU A 32 20.07 0.41 1.97
CA LEU A 32 20.57 -0.21 0.73
C LEU A 32 21.61 0.63 -0.01
N ASP A 33 21.87 1.87 0.43
CA ASP A 33 22.79 2.81 -0.23
C ASP A 33 22.42 3.11 -1.70
N ILE A 34 21.12 3.03 -2.01
CA ILE A 34 20.54 3.44 -3.30
C ILE A 34 20.37 4.96 -3.29
N LYS A 35 20.46 5.61 -4.46
CA LYS A 35 20.06 7.01 -4.63
C LYS A 35 18.69 7.08 -5.29
N VAL A 36 17.68 7.63 -4.62
CA VAL A 36 16.32 7.68 -5.17
C VAL A 36 16.12 8.99 -5.91
N ARG A 37 15.63 8.92 -7.15
CA ARG A 37 15.26 10.09 -7.96
C ARG A 37 13.80 10.03 -8.38
N VAL A 38 13.09 11.11 -8.16
CA VAL A 38 11.71 11.29 -8.67
C VAL A 38 11.77 11.87 -10.07
N THR A 39 10.97 11.33 -10.98
CA THR A 39 10.82 11.86 -12.34
C THR A 39 9.72 12.91 -12.36
N GLN A 40 10.08 14.19 -12.48
CA GLN A 40 9.12 15.29 -12.47
C GLN A 40 8.16 15.27 -13.67
N ASP A 41 8.61 14.75 -14.82
CA ASP A 41 7.83 14.69 -16.06
C ASP A 41 7.00 13.41 -16.22
N PHE A 42 6.95 12.54 -15.20
CA PHE A 42 6.23 11.27 -15.27
C PHE A 42 4.91 11.32 -14.49
N ASN A 43 3.82 11.69 -15.17
CA ASN A 43 2.50 11.70 -14.58
C ASN A 43 2.00 10.27 -14.33
N THR A 44 1.95 9.85 -13.07
CA THR A 44 1.47 8.51 -12.66
C THR A 44 -0.04 8.38 -12.53
N ASP A 45 -0.80 9.48 -12.56
CA ASP A 45 -2.26 9.48 -12.42
C ASP A 45 -2.94 8.87 -13.65
N VAL A 46 -2.22 8.82 -14.79
CA VAL A 46 -2.66 8.11 -16.01
C VAL A 46 -2.88 6.60 -15.81
N PHE A 47 -2.36 6.04 -14.72
CA PHE A 47 -2.53 4.62 -14.36
C PHE A 47 -3.60 4.41 -13.28
N GLY A 48 -4.31 5.46 -12.87
CA GLY A 48 -5.43 5.42 -11.95
C GLY A 48 -5.35 6.47 -10.83
N THR A 49 -6.51 6.98 -10.42
CA THR A 49 -6.62 7.99 -9.35
C THR A 49 -7.54 7.52 -8.20
N PHE A 50 -7.28 8.01 -6.99
CA PHE A 50 -8.15 7.73 -5.82
C PHE A 50 -9.50 8.44 -5.90
N THR A 51 -9.57 9.50 -6.69
CA THR A 51 -10.78 10.29 -6.99
C THR A 51 -11.61 9.72 -8.14
N ARG A 52 -11.30 8.50 -8.60
CA ARG A 52 -12.08 7.70 -9.56
C ARG A 52 -12.18 8.26 -10.99
N GLU A 53 -11.50 9.37 -11.29
CA GLU A 53 -11.44 9.97 -12.63
C GLU A 53 -10.75 9.05 -13.66
N VAL A 54 -9.66 8.39 -13.25
CA VAL A 54 -8.94 7.44 -14.09
C VAL A 54 -9.05 6.06 -13.47
N LYS A 55 -9.59 5.10 -14.22
CA LYS A 55 -9.68 3.70 -13.79
C LYS A 55 -8.31 3.04 -13.80
N ARG A 56 -8.05 2.23 -12.78
CA ARG A 56 -6.86 1.38 -12.72
C ARG A 56 -6.90 0.32 -13.85
N PRO A 57 -5.79 0.08 -14.56
CA PRO A 57 -5.74 -0.87 -15.68
C PRO A 57 -5.73 -2.35 -15.27
N GLY A 58 -5.48 -2.69 -14.00
CA GLY A 58 -5.41 -4.06 -13.52
C GLY A 58 -5.37 -4.19 -12.00
N THR A 59 -4.75 -5.26 -11.49
CA THR A 59 -4.53 -5.43 -10.04
C THR A 59 -3.55 -4.38 -9.50
N GLN A 60 -3.51 -4.16 -8.19
CA GLN A 60 -2.53 -3.25 -7.57
C GLN A 60 -1.09 -3.60 -7.96
N ILE A 61 -0.73 -4.88 -7.88
CA ILE A 61 0.61 -5.37 -8.22
C ILE A 61 0.91 -5.15 -9.70
N ALA A 62 -0.01 -5.54 -10.59
CA ALA A 62 0.18 -5.34 -12.04
C ALA A 62 0.32 -3.87 -12.40
N THR A 63 -0.44 -2.98 -11.75
CA THR A 63 -0.38 -1.53 -11.96
C THR A 63 0.92 -0.94 -11.43
N ALA A 64 1.36 -1.32 -10.23
CA ALA A 64 2.65 -0.89 -9.69
C ALA A 64 3.81 -1.33 -10.61
N LYS A 65 3.77 -2.58 -11.08
CA LYS A 65 4.74 -3.11 -12.03
C LYS A 65 4.73 -2.33 -13.35
N LEU A 66 3.56 -2.03 -13.89
CA LEU A 66 3.42 -1.22 -15.09
C LEU A 66 3.99 0.18 -14.90
N LYS A 67 3.74 0.83 -13.75
CA LYS A 67 4.33 2.14 -13.40
C LYS A 67 5.85 2.09 -13.38
N ALA A 68 6.43 1.12 -12.67
CA ALA A 68 7.87 0.95 -12.59
C ALA A 68 8.48 0.68 -13.98
N GLN A 69 7.86 -0.21 -14.78
CA GLN A 69 8.32 -0.51 -16.12
C GLN A 69 8.29 0.72 -17.04
N LYS A 70 7.20 1.49 -17.01
CA LYS A 70 7.08 2.72 -17.81
C LYS A 70 8.07 3.79 -17.39
N ALA A 71 8.40 3.89 -16.11
CA ALA A 71 9.46 4.79 -15.64
C ALA A 71 10.85 4.36 -16.14
N LEU A 72 11.15 3.05 -16.16
CA LEU A 72 12.40 2.54 -16.75
C LEU A 72 12.48 2.83 -18.25
N ASP A 73 11.38 2.62 -18.98
CA ASP A 73 11.33 2.85 -20.43
C ASP A 73 11.44 4.34 -20.77
N PHE A 74 10.86 5.23 -19.94
CA PHE A 74 10.93 6.68 -20.11
C PHE A 74 12.32 7.26 -19.82
N THR A 75 13.00 6.75 -18.80
CA THR A 75 14.29 7.30 -18.33
C THR A 75 15.52 6.60 -18.90
N GLY A 76 15.36 5.37 -19.42
CA GLY A 76 16.48 4.49 -19.76
C GLY A 76 17.22 3.93 -18.53
N ALA A 77 16.72 4.16 -17.31
CA ALA A 77 17.31 3.60 -16.10
C ALA A 77 17.12 2.08 -16.02
N THR A 78 17.88 1.43 -15.13
CA THR A 78 17.85 -0.02 -14.91
C THR A 78 17.19 -0.43 -13.60
N LEU A 79 16.95 0.52 -12.69
CA LEU A 79 16.34 0.30 -11.39
C LEU A 79 15.17 1.26 -11.19
N ALA A 80 13.99 0.72 -10.88
CA ALA A 80 12.80 1.51 -10.63
C ALA A 80 12.02 1.01 -9.43
N ILE A 81 11.35 1.95 -8.79
CA ILE A 81 10.47 1.71 -7.66
C ILE A 81 9.13 2.36 -7.97
N ALA A 82 8.05 1.66 -7.68
CA ALA A 82 6.71 2.21 -7.81
C ALA A 82 5.84 1.77 -6.64
N SER A 83 4.79 2.54 -6.39
CA SER A 83 3.82 2.21 -5.35
C SER A 83 2.38 2.35 -5.79
N GLU A 84 1.55 1.46 -5.26
CA GLU A 84 0.10 1.42 -5.46
C GLU A 84 -0.62 1.15 -4.13
N GLY A 85 -1.75 1.83 -3.93
CA GLY A 85 -2.56 1.71 -2.72
C GLY A 85 -4.02 1.41 -3.05
N SER A 86 -4.72 0.77 -2.12
CA SER A 86 -6.17 0.59 -2.21
C SER A 86 -6.80 0.63 -0.84
N PHE A 87 -8.04 1.08 -0.81
CA PHE A 87 -8.92 1.00 0.35
C PHE A 87 -10.07 0.08 -0.03
N ALA A 88 -10.23 -1.02 0.70
CA ALA A 88 -11.26 -2.03 0.44
C ALA A 88 -11.63 -2.74 1.75
N PRO A 89 -12.78 -3.40 1.83
CA PRO A 89 -13.08 -4.25 2.96
C PRO A 89 -11.99 -5.28 3.24
N HIS A 90 -11.72 -5.55 4.52
CA HIS A 90 -10.71 -6.51 4.91
C HIS A 90 -11.11 -7.93 4.43
N PRO A 91 -10.19 -8.70 3.80
CA PRO A 91 -10.52 -9.99 3.20
C PRO A 91 -11.15 -11.00 4.18
N SER A 92 -10.71 -10.98 5.43
CA SER A 92 -11.25 -11.85 6.49
C SER A 92 -12.36 -11.20 7.31
N VAL A 93 -12.53 -9.87 7.22
CA VAL A 93 -13.51 -9.11 8.03
C VAL A 93 -14.18 -8.05 7.13
N PRO A 94 -15.14 -8.43 6.28
CA PRO A 94 -15.66 -7.57 5.21
C PRO A 94 -16.42 -6.31 5.66
N TYR A 95 -16.61 -6.11 6.96
CA TYR A 95 -17.30 -4.92 7.51
C TYR A 95 -16.33 -3.80 7.91
N ILE A 96 -15.01 -4.03 7.84
CA ILE A 96 -13.99 -3.06 8.21
C ILE A 96 -13.17 -2.73 6.98
N TYR A 97 -13.01 -1.45 6.66
CA TYR A 97 -12.12 -1.01 5.60
C TYR A 97 -10.66 -1.17 6.02
N SER A 98 -9.83 -1.61 5.07
CA SER A 98 -8.39 -1.73 5.22
C SER A 98 -7.67 -0.97 4.12
N ASN A 99 -6.46 -0.52 4.43
CA ASN A 99 -5.53 0.03 3.48
C ASN A 99 -4.51 -1.03 3.11
N ARG A 100 -4.43 -1.37 1.81
CA ARG A 100 -3.36 -2.20 1.27
C ARG A 100 -2.41 -1.33 0.43
N GLU A 101 -1.18 -1.19 0.87
CA GLU A 101 -0.11 -0.50 0.15
C GLU A 101 0.89 -1.50 -0.41
N ILE A 102 1.36 -1.24 -1.63
CA ILE A 102 2.31 -2.06 -2.37
C ILE A 102 3.47 -1.18 -2.80
N ILE A 103 4.70 -1.63 -2.54
CA ILE A 103 5.92 -1.08 -3.12
C ILE A 103 6.57 -2.19 -3.95
N ILE A 104 6.89 -1.90 -5.21
CA ILE A 104 7.64 -2.82 -6.06
C ILE A 104 8.99 -2.22 -6.41
N LEU A 105 10.04 -3.04 -6.34
CA LEU A 105 11.36 -2.76 -6.90
C LEU A 105 11.57 -3.65 -8.11
N LEU A 106 11.88 -3.03 -9.25
CA LEU A 106 12.25 -3.68 -10.50
C LEU A 106 13.70 -3.37 -10.83
N ASP A 107 14.50 -4.41 -11.03
CA ASP A 107 15.90 -4.30 -11.43
C ASP A 107 16.13 -5.08 -12.73
N LYS A 108 16.35 -4.34 -13.83
CA LYS A 108 16.62 -4.90 -15.16
C LYS A 108 17.99 -5.58 -15.24
N GLU A 109 19.01 -5.07 -14.54
CA GLU A 109 20.38 -5.61 -14.60
C GLU A 109 20.47 -6.99 -13.96
N ASN A 110 19.81 -7.17 -12.81
CA ASN A 110 19.84 -8.43 -12.07
C ASN A 110 18.61 -9.31 -12.31
N ASN A 111 17.68 -8.86 -13.15
CA ASN A 111 16.38 -9.49 -13.40
C ASN A 111 15.62 -9.78 -12.09
N LEU A 112 15.46 -8.75 -11.25
CA LEU A 112 14.79 -8.86 -9.95
C LEU A 112 13.45 -8.12 -9.93
N GLU A 113 12.49 -8.78 -9.31
CA GLU A 113 11.19 -8.22 -8.96
C GLU A 113 10.89 -8.59 -7.50
N ILE A 114 10.87 -7.57 -6.64
CA ILE A 114 10.63 -7.72 -5.20
C ILE A 114 9.51 -6.79 -4.80
N ILE A 115 8.52 -7.33 -4.08
CA ILE A 115 7.30 -6.62 -3.69
C ILE A 115 7.23 -6.56 -2.18
N GLY A 116 7.26 -5.35 -1.63
CA GLY A 116 6.86 -5.07 -0.25
C GLY A 116 5.38 -4.73 -0.18
N GLU A 117 4.73 -5.12 0.91
CA GLU A 117 3.32 -4.83 1.13
C GLU A 117 3.02 -4.52 2.60
N GLU A 118 1.97 -3.74 2.81
CA GLU A 118 1.35 -3.50 4.12
C GLU A 118 -0.17 -3.61 3.98
N LEU A 119 -0.81 -4.34 4.90
CA LEU A 119 -2.26 -4.37 5.05
C LEU A 119 -2.62 -3.85 6.44
N SER A 120 -3.18 -2.65 6.50
CA SER A 120 -3.48 -1.94 7.74
C SER A 120 -4.98 -1.72 7.93
N LEU A 121 -5.47 -1.91 9.15
CA LEU A 121 -6.81 -1.49 9.57
C LEU A 121 -6.84 -0.03 10.05
N GLU A 122 -5.67 0.60 10.21
CA GLU A 122 -5.55 2.01 10.58
C GLU A 122 -5.78 2.86 9.32
N THR A 123 -7.02 3.34 9.17
CA THR A 123 -7.40 4.24 8.10
C THR A 123 -8.53 5.17 8.54
N ASN A 124 -8.52 6.39 8.01
CA ASN A 124 -9.64 7.31 8.14
C ASN A 124 -10.62 7.23 6.96
N PHE A 125 -10.46 6.26 6.04
CA PHE A 125 -11.26 6.13 4.82
C PHE A 125 -12.76 6.17 5.13
N ASN A 126 -13.39 7.29 4.78
CA ASN A 126 -14.78 7.55 5.10
C ASN A 126 -15.39 8.56 4.13
N HIS A 127 -16.71 8.55 4.07
CA HIS A 127 -17.49 9.50 3.30
C HIS A 127 -18.79 9.82 4.03
N GLN A 128 -19.34 11.00 3.76
CA GLN A 128 -20.64 11.42 4.28
C GLN A 128 -21.29 12.40 3.32
N VAL A 129 -22.59 12.22 3.11
CA VAL A 129 -23.43 13.21 2.44
C VAL A 129 -23.95 14.17 3.50
N VAL A 130 -23.78 15.47 3.27
CA VAL A 130 -24.16 16.52 4.22
C VAL A 130 -25.10 17.52 3.58
N ALA A 131 -26.05 18.03 4.36
CA ALA A 131 -27.03 19.03 3.92
C ALA A 131 -26.68 20.46 4.36
N ASN A 132 -25.68 20.61 5.24
CA ASN A 132 -25.30 21.91 5.78
C ASN A 132 -23.84 21.93 6.28
N ILE A 133 -23.37 23.14 6.60
CA ILE A 133 -22.01 23.39 7.06
C ILE A 133 -21.69 22.73 8.41
N GLN A 134 -22.66 22.63 9.32
CA GLN A 134 -22.43 22.01 10.63
C GLN A 134 -22.13 20.51 10.49
N GLU A 135 -22.94 19.80 9.70
CA GLU A 135 -22.70 18.39 9.38
C GLU A 135 -21.34 18.18 8.70
N ALA A 136 -20.92 19.11 7.84
CA ALA A 136 -19.61 19.07 7.20
C ALA A 136 -18.47 19.19 8.22
N TYR A 137 -18.58 20.11 9.19
CA TYR A 137 -17.59 20.26 10.26
C TYR A 137 -17.55 19.04 11.19
N ASP A 138 -18.70 18.46 11.52
CA ASP A 138 -18.78 17.27 12.37
C ASP A 138 -18.09 16.07 11.69
N PHE A 139 -18.33 15.89 10.38
CA PHE A 139 -17.61 14.89 9.57
C PHE A 139 -16.11 15.17 9.52
N ALA A 140 -15.71 16.42 9.21
CA ALA A 140 -14.32 16.82 9.09
C ALA A 140 -13.53 16.50 10.38
N LYS A 141 -14.09 16.86 11.54
CA LYS A 141 -13.49 16.56 12.84
C LYS A 141 -13.36 15.06 13.09
N LYS A 142 -14.38 14.27 12.73
CA LYS A 142 -14.39 12.81 12.90
C LYS A 142 -13.27 12.11 12.11
N VAL A 143 -12.93 12.62 10.92
CA VAL A 143 -11.95 11.98 10.03
C VAL A 143 -10.54 12.53 10.16
N GLY A 144 -10.31 13.43 11.13
CA GLY A 144 -8.99 13.96 11.47
C GLY A 144 -8.53 15.12 10.58
N PHE A 145 -9.46 15.97 10.13
CA PHE A 145 -9.16 17.27 9.51
C PHE A 145 -8.70 18.28 10.57
N PRO A 146 -7.73 19.18 10.27
CA PRO A 146 -7.11 19.44 8.96
C PRO A 146 -5.86 18.61 8.63
N GLU A 147 -5.40 17.75 9.55
CA GLU A 147 -4.22 16.90 9.29
C GLU A 147 -4.45 15.94 8.14
N HIS A 148 -5.68 15.46 7.99
CA HIS A 148 -6.16 14.76 6.81
C HIS A 148 -6.96 15.72 5.93
N GLY A 149 -6.62 15.76 4.65
CA GLY A 149 -7.36 16.56 3.68
C GLY A 149 -8.73 15.96 3.39
N LEU A 150 -9.59 16.80 2.81
CA LEU A 150 -10.92 16.43 2.37
C LEU A 150 -11.09 16.64 0.86
N VAL A 151 -12.06 15.93 0.32
CA VAL A 151 -12.60 16.09 -1.02
C VAL A 151 -14.09 16.39 -0.88
N VAL A 152 -14.56 17.40 -1.61
CA VAL A 152 -15.97 17.79 -1.68
C VAL A 152 -16.42 17.69 -3.13
N SER A 153 -17.59 17.11 -3.36
CA SER A 153 -18.19 16.97 -4.69
C SER A 153 -19.69 17.27 -4.68
N CYS A 154 -20.23 17.63 -5.86
CA CYS A 154 -21.66 17.92 -6.04
C CYS A 154 -22.53 16.66 -6.19
N GLN A 155 -21.94 15.47 -6.31
CA GLN A 155 -22.65 14.20 -6.48
C GLN A 155 -21.82 13.01 -6.00
N GLN A 156 -22.47 11.87 -5.76
CA GLN A 156 -21.85 10.66 -5.19
C GLN A 156 -20.68 10.11 -6.03
N THR A 157 -20.77 10.27 -7.35
CA THR A 157 -19.70 9.93 -8.30
C THR A 157 -19.56 11.09 -9.26
N ALA A 158 -18.58 11.95 -9.00
CA ALA A 158 -18.19 13.00 -9.94
C ALA A 158 -17.75 12.36 -11.26
N ASN A 159 -18.35 12.82 -12.37
CA ASN A 159 -18.02 12.34 -13.71
C ASN A 159 -16.93 13.20 -14.35
N ASP A 160 -16.72 14.42 -13.84
CA ASP A 160 -15.70 15.35 -14.28
C ASP A 160 -15.01 16.04 -13.10
N SER A 161 -13.77 16.46 -13.34
CA SER A 161 -12.93 17.30 -12.49
C SER A 161 -13.57 18.62 -12.07
N SER A 162 -14.50 19.16 -12.87
CA SER A 162 -15.24 20.40 -12.57
C SER A 162 -16.26 20.25 -11.43
N GLU A 163 -16.59 19.01 -11.05
CA GLU A 163 -17.58 18.68 -10.03
C GLU A 163 -16.96 18.27 -8.69
N ILE A 164 -15.65 18.48 -8.52
CA ILE A 164 -14.89 18.00 -7.37
C ILE A 164 -13.78 18.96 -6.94
N ILE A 165 -13.80 19.35 -5.67
CA ILE A 165 -12.73 20.14 -5.03
C ILE A 165 -11.94 19.21 -4.13
N LYS A 166 -10.62 19.11 -4.36
CA LYS A 166 -9.74 18.16 -3.68
C LYS A 166 -8.66 18.91 -2.90
N GLY A 167 -8.07 18.27 -1.90
CA GLY A 167 -6.91 18.83 -1.19
C GLY A 167 -7.29 19.97 -0.25
N ILE A 168 -8.52 19.91 0.27
CA ILE A 168 -9.04 20.87 1.24
C ILE A 168 -8.34 20.58 2.56
N THR A 169 -7.57 21.56 3.08
CA THR A 169 -6.77 21.42 4.30
C THR A 169 -6.93 22.59 5.27
N THR A 170 -7.86 23.52 4.99
CA THR A 170 -8.15 24.65 5.88
C THR A 170 -9.65 24.87 6.02
N GLU A 171 -10.10 25.32 7.19
CA GLU A 171 -11.52 25.56 7.45
C GLU A 171 -12.16 26.52 6.45
N LYS A 172 -11.41 27.55 6.03
CA LYS A 172 -11.85 28.50 4.99
C LYS A 172 -12.16 27.77 3.68
N THR A 173 -11.21 26.97 3.18
CA THR A 173 -11.40 26.22 1.94
C THR A 173 -12.50 25.16 2.05
N LEU A 174 -12.71 24.60 3.24
CA LEU A 174 -13.82 23.67 3.49
C LEU A 174 -15.17 24.38 3.38
N LEU A 175 -15.31 25.54 4.03
CA LEU A 175 -16.53 26.35 3.98
C LEU A 175 -16.87 26.74 2.54
N GLU A 176 -15.87 27.24 1.79
CA GLU A 176 -16.03 27.61 0.39
C GLU A 176 -16.46 26.41 -0.47
N ALA A 177 -15.79 25.26 -0.31
CA ALA A 177 -16.08 24.06 -1.08
C ALA A 177 -17.47 23.47 -0.77
N VAL A 178 -17.87 23.43 0.50
CA VAL A 178 -19.19 22.91 0.88
C VAL A 178 -20.30 23.84 0.41
N ASN A 179 -20.16 25.15 0.57
CA ASN A 179 -21.14 26.10 0.03
C ASN A 179 -21.24 25.96 -1.49
N TRP A 180 -20.11 25.89 -2.19
CA TRP A 180 -20.12 25.64 -3.63
C TRP A 180 -20.88 24.36 -4.00
N ALA A 181 -20.63 23.23 -3.32
CA ALA A 181 -21.31 21.98 -3.61
C ALA A 181 -22.81 22.02 -3.29
N LEU A 182 -23.21 22.64 -2.18
CA LEU A 182 -24.63 22.82 -1.85
C LEU A 182 -25.38 23.63 -2.90
N HIS A 183 -24.75 24.66 -3.50
CA HIS A 183 -25.40 25.49 -4.52
C HIS A 183 -25.39 24.87 -5.93
N ASN A 184 -24.45 23.97 -6.23
CA ASN A 184 -24.27 23.41 -7.57
C ASN A 184 -24.72 21.94 -7.68
N SER A 185 -25.10 21.32 -6.57
CA SER A 185 -25.64 19.95 -6.56
C SER A 185 -27.12 19.94 -6.96
N PRO A 186 -27.59 18.88 -7.63
CA PRO A 186 -28.99 18.76 -8.04
C PRO A 186 -29.94 18.46 -6.87
N ASP A 187 -29.42 18.04 -5.71
CA ASP A 187 -30.17 17.64 -4.53
C ASP A 187 -29.89 18.50 -3.29
N ASP A 188 -29.25 19.66 -3.47
CA ASP A 188 -28.83 20.60 -2.42
C ASP A 188 -27.98 19.92 -1.33
N LYS A 189 -27.11 18.97 -1.72
CA LYS A 189 -26.23 18.22 -0.83
C LYS A 189 -24.77 18.26 -1.27
N ALA A 190 -23.89 18.27 -0.29
CA ALA A 190 -22.46 18.12 -0.51
C ALA A 190 -22.00 16.70 -0.18
N TYR A 191 -21.18 16.11 -1.05
CA TYR A 191 -20.64 14.78 -0.90
C TYR A 191 -19.18 14.89 -0.46
N LEU A 192 -18.93 14.58 0.82
CA LEU A 192 -17.61 14.68 1.43
C LEU A 192 -16.95 13.32 1.51
N GLU A 193 -15.67 13.27 1.18
CA GLU A 193 -14.81 12.10 1.34
C GLU A 193 -13.48 12.52 1.96
N THR A 194 -12.84 11.60 2.67
CA THR A 194 -11.44 11.76 3.06
C THR A 194 -10.54 11.76 1.82
N ASP A 195 -9.61 12.71 1.73
CA ASP A 195 -8.65 12.74 0.65
C ASP A 195 -7.59 11.64 0.85
N MET A 196 -7.75 10.55 0.10
CA MET A 196 -6.87 9.39 0.22
C MET A 196 -5.56 9.54 -0.56
N ARG A 197 -5.30 10.68 -1.22
CA ARG A 197 -4.02 10.94 -1.87
C ARG A 197 -2.94 11.11 -0.80
N ALA A 198 -1.79 10.46 -0.99
CA ALA A 198 -0.78 10.32 0.07
C ALA A 198 -0.36 11.67 0.71
N LEU A 199 -0.21 12.73 -0.09
CA LEU A 199 0.21 14.04 0.41
C LEU A 199 -0.79 14.70 1.39
N TYR A 200 -2.06 14.29 1.35
CA TYR A 200 -3.14 14.76 2.22
C TYR A 200 -3.54 13.74 3.30
N ASN A 201 -2.83 12.62 3.39
CA ASN A 201 -3.21 11.53 4.29
C ASN A 201 -1.98 11.00 5.05
N PRO A 202 -1.64 11.58 6.22
CA PRO A 202 -0.50 11.15 7.02
C PRO A 202 -0.62 9.70 7.51
N THR A 203 -1.84 9.18 7.74
CA THR A 203 -2.05 7.77 8.09
C THR A 203 -1.61 6.85 6.95
N ARG A 204 -2.00 7.18 5.72
CA ARG A 204 -1.56 6.46 4.52
C ARG A 204 -0.05 6.56 4.31
N MET A 205 0.56 7.73 4.53
CA MET A 205 2.03 7.88 4.43
C MET A 205 2.77 6.91 5.36
N LYS A 206 2.28 6.72 6.60
CA LYS A 206 2.84 5.71 7.52
C LYS A 206 2.68 4.29 6.98
N ASN A 207 1.55 3.96 6.36
CA ASN A 207 1.36 2.62 5.77
C ASN A 207 2.27 2.39 4.55
N ILE A 208 2.53 3.42 3.73
CA ILE A 208 3.51 3.37 2.64
C ILE A 208 4.94 3.15 3.19
N GLU A 209 5.28 3.80 4.29
CA GLU A 209 6.56 3.59 5.00
C GLU A 209 6.70 2.14 5.49
N LYS A 210 5.67 1.60 6.15
CA LYS A 210 5.63 0.18 6.59
C LYS A 210 5.84 -0.78 5.41
N ALA A 211 5.16 -0.54 4.28
CA ALA A 211 5.34 -1.34 3.06
C ALA A 211 6.76 -1.22 2.48
N THR A 212 7.42 -0.06 2.64
CA THR A 212 8.82 0.17 2.24
C THR A 212 9.77 -0.63 3.13
N TYR A 213 9.57 -0.66 4.44
CA TYR A 213 10.35 -1.51 5.34
C TYR A 213 10.13 -3.00 5.07
N ASN A 214 8.91 -3.41 4.72
CA ASN A 214 8.63 -4.77 4.27
C ASN A 214 9.44 -5.13 3.00
N LEU A 215 9.48 -4.23 2.02
CA LEU A 215 10.32 -4.39 0.82
C LEU A 215 11.80 -4.58 1.21
N ILE A 216 12.33 -3.72 2.08
CA ILE A 216 13.73 -3.79 2.53
C ILE A 216 14.01 -5.12 3.23
N ALA A 217 13.12 -5.59 4.10
CA ALA A 217 13.26 -6.88 4.77
C ALA A 217 13.35 -8.04 3.75
N LYS A 218 12.52 -8.00 2.70
CA LYS A 218 12.56 -8.99 1.61
C LYS A 218 13.82 -8.91 0.75
N ILE A 219 14.30 -7.70 0.47
CA ILE A 219 15.60 -7.49 -0.20
C ILE A 219 16.72 -8.08 0.65
N LYS A 220 16.68 -7.85 1.97
CA LYS A 220 17.68 -8.38 2.90
C LYS A 220 17.66 -9.90 3.05
N SER A 221 16.53 -10.54 2.73
CA SER A 221 16.39 -11.99 2.72
C SER A 221 17.10 -12.61 1.52
N LEU A 222 18.31 -13.11 1.74
CA LEU A 222 19.17 -13.69 0.71
C LEU A 222 18.94 -15.18 0.53
N CYS A 223 18.99 -15.64 -0.72
CA CYS A 223 19.03 -17.06 -1.00
C CYS A 223 20.35 -17.66 -0.46
N PRO A 224 20.31 -18.74 0.35
CA PRO A 224 21.53 -19.34 0.89
C PRO A 224 22.40 -20.01 -0.18
N GLN A 225 21.84 -20.35 -1.35
CA GLN A 225 22.57 -20.99 -2.43
C GLN A 225 23.23 -20.00 -3.40
N CYS A 226 22.52 -18.94 -3.81
CA CYS A 226 23.03 -18.01 -4.83
C CYS A 226 23.18 -16.56 -4.34
N SER A 227 22.89 -16.28 -3.07
CA SER A 227 22.93 -14.95 -2.45
C SER A 227 22.07 -13.89 -3.16
N ILE A 228 21.08 -14.27 -3.96
CA ILE A 228 20.18 -13.30 -4.60
C ILE A 228 19.16 -12.78 -3.57
N PRO A 229 18.83 -11.47 -3.59
CA PRO A 229 17.73 -10.90 -2.81
C PRO A 229 16.36 -11.52 -3.13
N GLY A 230 15.43 -11.45 -2.18
CA GLY A 230 14.05 -11.89 -2.39
C GLY A 230 13.81 -13.37 -2.11
N PHE A 231 14.57 -13.98 -1.21
CA PHE A 231 14.29 -15.33 -0.70
C PHE A 231 13.11 -15.26 0.29
N GLU A 232 11.90 -15.40 -0.22
CA GLU A 232 10.66 -15.18 0.53
C GLU A 232 9.80 -16.44 0.63
N ILE A 233 8.84 -16.42 1.54
CA ILE A 233 7.85 -17.49 1.71
C ILE A 233 6.95 -17.51 0.48
N THR A 234 6.85 -18.65 -0.19
CA THR A 234 5.95 -18.87 -1.34
C THR A 234 4.79 -19.80 -1.01
N LYS A 235 4.91 -20.59 0.07
CA LYS A 235 3.87 -21.50 0.52
C LYS A 235 3.87 -21.61 2.04
N SER A 236 2.67 -21.62 2.62
CA SER A 236 2.45 -21.95 4.03
C SER A 236 1.70 -23.28 4.11
N ILE A 237 2.20 -24.21 4.92
CA ILE A 237 1.62 -25.52 5.16
C ILE A 237 0.95 -25.46 6.54
N ARG A 238 -0.35 -25.73 6.59
CA ARG A 238 -1.14 -25.78 7.83
C ARG A 238 -1.10 -27.18 8.44
N GLY A 239 -1.56 -27.29 9.68
CA GLY A 239 -1.65 -28.57 10.39
C GLY A 239 -0.81 -28.64 11.66
N LEU A 240 -0.50 -27.50 12.29
CA LEU A 240 0.23 -27.50 13.55
C LEU A 240 -0.53 -28.36 14.57
N PRO A 241 0.11 -29.37 15.21
CA PRO A 241 -0.57 -30.30 16.08
C PRO A 241 -1.09 -29.61 17.34
N CYS A 242 -2.32 -29.92 17.77
CA CYS A 242 -2.85 -29.46 19.04
C CYS A 242 -2.03 -29.99 20.23
N GLY A 243 -1.71 -29.14 21.19
CA GLY A 243 -0.96 -29.55 22.40
C GLY A 243 -1.71 -30.51 23.33
N PHE A 244 -3.02 -30.70 23.12
CA PHE A 244 -3.84 -31.63 23.91
C PHE A 244 -4.22 -32.90 23.15
N CYS A 245 -4.89 -32.78 22.00
CA CYS A 245 -5.40 -33.94 21.25
C CYS A 245 -4.52 -34.37 20.07
N ALA A 246 -3.41 -33.67 19.79
CA ALA A 246 -2.51 -33.88 18.65
C ALA A 246 -3.14 -33.77 17.25
N MET A 247 -4.45 -33.50 17.13
CA MET A 247 -5.10 -33.30 15.84
C MET A 247 -4.58 -32.05 15.13
N PRO A 248 -4.48 -32.08 13.79
CA PRO A 248 -4.00 -30.95 13.00
C PRO A 248 -4.95 -29.76 13.11
N THR A 249 -4.40 -28.57 13.36
CA THR A 249 -5.15 -27.31 13.43
C THR A 249 -5.03 -26.49 12.13
N ASN A 250 -5.77 -25.38 12.05
CA ASN A 250 -5.65 -24.42 10.95
C ASN A 250 -4.40 -23.54 11.03
N LEU A 251 -3.59 -23.67 12.09
CA LEU A 251 -2.36 -22.91 12.26
C LEU A 251 -1.23 -23.44 11.36
N VAL A 252 -0.28 -22.56 11.07
CA VAL A 252 0.86 -22.84 10.20
C VAL A 252 1.82 -23.80 10.92
N TYR A 253 2.04 -24.96 10.29
CA TYR A 253 3.03 -25.95 10.70
C TYR A 253 4.41 -25.61 10.16
N SER A 254 4.49 -25.30 8.86
CA SER A 254 5.74 -24.98 8.18
C SER A 254 5.53 -24.01 7.03
N VAL A 255 6.63 -23.41 6.56
CA VAL A 255 6.65 -22.53 5.39
C VAL A 255 7.75 -22.94 4.44
N ILE A 256 7.51 -22.76 3.14
CA ILE A 256 8.50 -22.97 2.08
C ILE A 256 9.00 -21.61 1.61
N TYR A 257 10.29 -21.38 1.80
CA TYR A 257 11.03 -20.30 1.16
C TYR A 257 11.46 -20.75 -0.23
N GLN A 258 11.42 -19.85 -1.21
CA GLN A 258 11.90 -20.15 -2.56
C GLN A 258 12.66 -18.99 -3.18
N CYS A 259 13.74 -19.32 -3.89
CA CYS A 259 14.52 -18.37 -4.68
C CYS A 259 13.99 -18.29 -6.12
N LYS A 260 13.61 -17.09 -6.57
CA LYS A 260 13.13 -16.86 -7.94
C LYS A 260 14.21 -17.03 -9.02
N LYS A 261 15.50 -16.93 -8.66
CA LYS A 261 16.62 -17.02 -9.62
C LYS A 261 17.11 -18.44 -9.85
N CYS A 262 17.45 -19.18 -8.78
CA CYS A 262 18.00 -20.54 -8.90
C CYS A 262 16.99 -21.65 -8.58
N GLY A 263 15.77 -21.31 -8.17
CA GLY A 263 14.73 -22.28 -7.84
C GLY A 263 14.92 -22.98 -6.49
N PHE A 264 16.00 -22.71 -5.75
CA PHE A 264 16.26 -23.30 -4.44
C PHE A 264 15.07 -23.11 -3.49
N THR A 265 14.67 -24.19 -2.82
CA THR A 265 13.61 -24.19 -1.82
C THR A 265 14.13 -24.64 -0.47
N GLN A 266 13.62 -24.03 0.60
CA GLN A 266 13.91 -24.45 1.97
C GLN A 266 12.62 -24.45 2.79
N GLU A 267 12.32 -25.59 3.41
CA GLU A 267 11.24 -25.66 4.39
C GLU A 267 11.75 -25.22 5.76
N LYS A 268 10.96 -24.39 6.44
CA LYS A 268 11.17 -24.01 7.84
C LYS A 268 9.96 -24.47 8.64
N LEU A 269 10.19 -25.41 9.56
CA LEU A 269 9.20 -25.82 10.54
C LEU A 269 9.00 -24.72 11.58
N PHE A 270 7.78 -24.62 12.11
CA PHE A 270 7.43 -23.75 13.23
C PHE A 270 7.89 -22.30 13.02
N PRO A 271 7.47 -21.62 11.93
CA PRO A 271 7.96 -20.28 11.60
C PRO A 271 7.70 -19.25 12.69
N ASN A 272 6.69 -19.49 13.53
CA ASN A 272 6.30 -18.65 14.66
C ASN A 272 6.94 -19.08 16.00
N GLY A 273 7.83 -20.08 16.00
CA GLY A 273 8.50 -20.58 17.20
C GLY A 273 7.62 -21.44 18.13
N ILE A 274 6.43 -21.83 17.67
CA ILE A 274 5.51 -22.71 18.41
C ILE A 274 5.41 -24.07 17.74
N GLU A 275 5.62 -25.14 18.51
CA GLU A 275 5.55 -26.52 18.02
C GLU A 275 4.15 -27.13 18.14
N PHE A 276 3.36 -26.61 19.09
CA PHE A 276 2.01 -27.06 19.38
C PHE A 276 1.04 -25.88 19.39
N ALA A 277 -0.15 -26.12 18.86
CA ALA A 277 -1.27 -25.18 18.93
C ALA A 277 -1.90 -25.18 20.32
N ASP A 278 -2.32 -24.01 20.78
CA ASP A 278 -3.19 -23.88 21.96
C ASP A 278 -4.51 -24.65 21.71
N PRO A 279 -4.97 -25.50 22.66
CA PRO A 279 -6.25 -26.20 22.52
C PRO A 279 -7.46 -25.27 22.24
N GLY A 280 -7.43 -24.01 22.67
CA GLY A 280 -8.43 -22.99 22.35
C GLY A 280 -8.49 -22.61 20.88
N GLN A 281 -7.46 -22.91 20.08
CA GLN A 281 -7.41 -22.72 18.63
C GLN A 281 -7.63 -24.03 17.85
N CYS A 282 -7.90 -25.14 18.56
CA CYS A 282 -8.16 -26.44 17.95
C CYS A 282 -9.66 -26.66 17.81
N ILE A 283 -10.15 -26.82 16.57
CA ILE A 283 -11.56 -27.07 16.26
C ILE A 283 -12.13 -28.37 16.89
N TYR A 284 -11.26 -29.27 17.37
CA TYR A 284 -11.68 -30.51 18.03
C TYR A 284 -11.76 -30.36 19.55
N CYS A 285 -10.90 -29.53 20.15
CA CYS A 285 -10.89 -29.28 21.60
C CYS A 285 -11.79 -28.10 21.98
N ASN A 286 -11.90 -27.12 21.10
CA ASN A 286 -12.71 -25.91 21.22
C ASN A 286 -13.47 -25.69 19.89
N PRO A 287 -14.53 -26.50 19.64
CA PRO A 287 -15.34 -26.40 18.43
C PRO A 287 -16.15 -25.10 18.35
#